data_AF-Q2CI63-F1
#
_entry.id   AF-Q2CI63-F1
#
_cell.length_a   1.000
_cell.length_b   1.000
_cell.length_c   1.000
_cell.angle_alpha   90.00
_cell.angle_beta   90.00
_cell.angle_gamma   90.00
#
_symmetry.space_group_name_H-M   'P 1'
#
loop_
_entity.id
_entity.type
_entity.pdbx_description
1 polymer ?
#
loop_
_entity_poly.entity_id
_entity_poly.type
_entity_poly.pdbx_seq_one_letter_code
_entity_poly.pdbx_strand_id
1 'polypeptide(L)'
;MKNVLLATLLATLGTASVASADSYFSITEAQGDSAIIELGSVVSDADGSVDVYTLEGGELGTLIGSRSVHAGANTNVRVPVNSAPVGDVVAVLTANGEVLAETRIDIDRN
;
A
#
# COMPACT_ATOMS: atom_id res chain seq x y z
N MET A 1 5.53 -33.91 -3.50
CA MET A 1 4.69 -32.79 -3.99
C MET A 1 4.91 -31.65 -3.02
N LYS A 2 5.43 -30.52 -3.50
CA LYS A 2 5.91 -29.41 -2.70
C LYS A 2 4.78 -28.38 -2.64
N ASN A 3 4.02 -28.36 -1.54
CA ASN A 3 2.90 -27.45 -1.41
C ASN A 3 3.16 -26.55 -0.21
N VAL A 4 3.30 -25.28 -0.56
CA VAL A 4 3.85 -24.14 0.18
C VAL A 4 2.92 -23.74 1.32
N LEU A 5 3.53 -23.27 2.40
CA LEU A 5 2.94 -22.75 3.63
C LEU A 5 1.90 -21.65 3.32
N LEU A 6 0.66 -21.82 3.80
CA LEU A 6 -0.30 -20.73 3.91
C LEU A 6 0.08 -19.88 5.13
N ALA A 7 0.56 -18.66 4.91
CA ALA A 7 0.62 -17.64 5.94
C ALA A 7 -0.73 -16.93 5.98
N THR A 8 -1.57 -17.27 6.94
CA THR A 8 -2.78 -16.51 7.29
C THR A 8 -2.37 -15.28 8.09
N LEU A 9 -2.38 -14.10 7.46
CA LEU A 9 -2.30 -12.83 8.17
C LEU A 9 -3.71 -12.43 8.62
N LEU A 10 -4.10 -12.85 9.81
CA LEU A 10 -5.29 -12.32 10.50
C LEU A 10 -4.89 -11.01 11.18
N ALA A 11 -5.08 -9.88 10.49
CA ALA A 11 -4.96 -8.57 11.12
C ALA A 11 -6.25 -8.30 11.93
N THR A 12 -6.22 -8.60 13.22
CA THR A 12 -7.27 -8.17 14.14
C THR A 12 -7.20 -6.65 14.30
N LEU A 13 -8.23 -5.93 13.88
CA LEU A 13 -8.42 -4.50 14.19
C LEU A 13 -8.60 -4.35 15.71
N GLY A 14 -7.50 -4.22 16.44
CA GLY A 14 -7.50 -4.16 17.89
C GLY A 14 -6.25 -3.43 18.38
N THR A 15 -6.50 -2.28 18.99
CA THR A 15 -5.57 -1.29 19.55
C THR A 15 -4.96 -0.33 18.52
N ALA A 16 -5.18 0.96 18.79
CA ALA A 16 -4.87 2.09 17.94
C ALA A 16 -3.47 1.98 17.34
N SER A 17 -3.41 1.98 16.01
CA SER A 17 -2.19 2.26 15.28
C SER A 17 -1.62 3.56 15.82
N VAL A 18 -0.45 3.48 16.45
CA VAL A 18 0.42 4.64 16.55
C VAL A 18 0.83 4.95 15.11
N ALA A 19 0.05 5.79 14.43
CA ALA A 19 0.51 6.40 13.20
C ALA A 19 1.79 7.15 13.57
N SER A 20 2.95 6.63 13.19
CA SER A 20 4.21 7.34 13.34
C SER A 20 4.06 8.63 12.54
N ALA A 21 3.89 9.75 13.24
CA ALA A 21 3.54 11.05 12.66
C ALA A 21 4.54 11.54 11.59
N ASP A 22 5.67 10.85 11.44
CA ASP A 22 6.74 11.13 10.49
C ASP A 22 6.58 10.44 9.13
N SER A 23 5.76 9.38 9.02
CA SER A 23 5.55 8.65 7.76
C SER A 23 4.18 8.95 7.16
N TYR A 24 4.15 9.41 5.92
CA TYR A 24 2.90 9.78 5.25
C TYR A 24 2.98 9.62 3.73
N PHE A 25 1.80 9.53 3.12
CA PHE A 25 1.61 9.56 1.68
C PHE A 25 1.13 10.95 1.25
N SER A 26 1.74 11.47 0.18
CA SER A 26 1.29 12.67 -0.51
C SER A 26 0.95 12.29 -1.95
N ILE A 27 -0.30 11.92 -2.16
CA ILE A 27 -0.84 11.56 -3.48
C ILE A 27 -1.28 12.85 -4.16
N THR A 28 -0.62 13.20 -5.27
CA THR A 28 -0.82 14.49 -5.94
C THR A 28 -1.82 14.41 -7.09
N GLU A 29 -2.10 13.22 -7.62
CA GLU A 29 -2.85 13.07 -8.87
C GLU A 29 -3.90 11.96 -8.77
N ALA A 30 -5.00 12.14 -9.50
CA ALA A 30 -6.05 11.13 -9.63
C ALA A 30 -5.48 9.88 -10.33
N GLN A 31 -5.76 8.70 -9.80
CA GLN A 31 -5.31 7.46 -10.39
C GLN A 31 -6.21 7.10 -11.57
N GLY A 32 -5.63 6.99 -12.76
CA GLY A 32 -6.31 6.38 -13.90
C GLY A 32 -6.29 4.85 -13.84
N ASP A 33 -7.02 4.21 -14.75
CA ASP A 33 -7.13 2.76 -14.91
C ASP A 33 -5.86 2.03 -15.40
N SER A 34 -4.69 2.59 -15.14
CA SER A 34 -3.41 2.04 -15.57
C SER A 34 -2.92 0.96 -14.61
N ALA A 35 -2.08 0.05 -15.11
CA ALA A 35 -1.38 -0.95 -14.30
C ALA A 35 -0.26 -0.35 -13.41
N ILE A 36 -0.33 0.95 -13.10
CA ILE A 36 0.62 1.68 -12.29
C ILE A 36 -0.17 2.57 -11.35
N ILE A 37 0.10 2.43 -10.05
CA ILE A 37 -0.46 3.27 -8.99
C ILE A 37 0.57 4.35 -8.66
N GLU A 38 0.21 5.61 -8.91
CA GLU A 38 1.08 6.76 -8.70
C GLU A 38 0.84 7.34 -7.31
N LEU A 39 1.76 7.08 -6.38
CA LEU A 39 1.62 7.50 -4.99
C LEU A 39 2.17 8.91 -4.74
N GLY A 40 2.73 9.55 -5.77
CA GLY A 40 3.36 10.87 -5.65
C GLY A 40 4.61 10.80 -4.77
N SER A 41 4.48 11.18 -3.50
CA SER A 41 5.56 11.11 -2.52
C SER A 41 5.20 10.24 -1.30
N VAL A 42 6.17 9.46 -0.83
CA VAL A 42 6.07 8.63 0.36
C VAL A 42 7.23 8.97 1.28
N VAL A 43 6.93 9.48 2.47
CA VAL A 43 7.94 9.69 3.51
C VAL A 43 7.89 8.47 4.43
N SER A 44 9.04 7.83 4.63
CA SER A 44 9.18 6.67 5.50
C SER A 44 10.22 6.95 6.58
N ASP A 45 9.97 6.55 7.81
CA ASP A 45 10.94 6.67 8.91
C ASP A 45 12.12 5.67 8.75
N ALA A 46 11.85 4.52 8.13
CA ALA A 46 12.84 3.45 7.91
C ALA A 46 12.80 2.90 6.48
N ASP A 47 13.83 2.14 6.10
CA ASP A 47 13.81 1.35 4.86
C ASP A 47 12.67 0.33 4.92
N GLY A 48 11.85 0.31 3.89
CA GLY A 48 10.57 -0.40 3.91
C GLY A 48 10.01 -0.71 2.53
N SER A 49 8.73 -1.05 2.50
CA SER A 49 7.99 -1.34 1.29
C SER A 49 6.62 -0.68 1.33
N VAL A 50 6.19 -0.16 0.19
CA VAL A 50 4.80 0.18 -0.02
C VAL A 50 4.12 -0.97 -0.74
N ASP A 51 3.12 -1.53 -0.09
CA ASP A 51 2.34 -2.65 -0.55
C ASP A 51 0.92 -2.16 -0.90
N VAL A 52 0.43 -2.49 -2.09
CA VAL A 52 -0.88 -2.05 -2.59
C VAL A 52 -1.82 -3.24 -2.63
N TYR A 53 -2.92 -3.14 -1.91
CA TYR A 53 -3.95 -4.17 -1.77
C TYR A 53 -5.26 -3.74 -2.43
N THR A 54 -6.02 -4.68 -2.97
CA THR A 54 -7.42 -4.43 -3.36
C THR A 54 -8.27 -4.14 -2.12
N LEU A 55 -9.32 -3.32 -2.28
CA LEU A 55 -10.34 -3.16 -1.26
C LEU A 55 -11.56 -4.03 -1.60
N GLU A 56 -11.82 -5.04 -0.76
CA GLU A 56 -12.91 -6.01 -0.97
C GLU A 56 -13.89 -5.91 0.19
N GLY A 57 -15.10 -5.39 -0.05
CA GLY A 57 -16.11 -5.24 1.01
C GLY A 57 -15.72 -4.26 2.14
N GLY A 58 -14.72 -3.41 1.91
CA GLY A 58 -14.18 -2.48 2.92
C GLY A 58 -12.99 -3.04 3.71
N GLU A 59 -12.53 -4.25 3.40
CA GLU A 59 -11.38 -4.90 4.01
C GLU A 59 -10.20 -4.99 3.01
N LEU A 60 -8.98 -5.12 3.54
CA LEU A 60 -7.80 -5.41 2.72
C LEU A 60 -7.95 -6.79 2.06
N GLY A 61 -7.96 -6.78 0.74
CA GLY A 61 -8.02 -7.98 -0.09
C GLY A 61 -6.63 -8.45 -0.51
N THR A 62 -6.47 -8.65 -1.81
CA THR A 62 -5.27 -9.24 -2.41
C THR A 62 -4.18 -8.20 -2.64
N LEU A 63 -2.92 -8.55 -2.33
CA LEU A 63 -1.75 -7.77 -2.72
C LEU A 63 -1.60 -7.78 -4.24
N ILE A 64 -1.71 -6.61 -4.87
CA ILE A 64 -1.63 -6.45 -6.33
C ILE A 64 -0.35 -5.79 -6.81
N GLY A 65 0.38 -5.10 -5.93
CA GLY A 65 1.65 -4.47 -6.27
C GLY A 65 2.47 -4.15 -5.02
N SER A 66 3.78 -4.00 -5.20
CA SER A 66 4.69 -3.67 -4.11
C SER A 66 5.89 -2.88 -4.64
N ARG A 67 6.40 -1.94 -3.84
CA ARG A 67 7.57 -1.13 -4.18
C ARG A 67 8.38 -0.79 -2.94
N SER A 68 9.65 -1.16 -2.97
CA SER A 68 10.60 -0.75 -1.92
C SER A 68 10.78 0.77 -1.88
N VAL A 69 10.89 1.29 -0.66
CA VAL A 69 11.18 2.69 -0.36
C VAL A 69 12.31 2.75 0.66
N HIS A 70 13.09 3.82 0.62
CA HIS A 70 14.15 4.06 1.60
C HIS A 70 13.65 4.97 2.72
N ALA A 71 14.37 4.99 3.85
CA ALA A 71 14.16 5.99 4.89
C ALA A 71 14.28 7.42 4.32
N GLY A 72 13.39 8.31 4.72
CA GLY A 72 13.24 9.67 4.22
C GLY A 72 12.20 9.81 3.09
N ALA A 73 12.30 10.92 2.36
CA ALA A 73 11.34 11.27 1.31
C ALA A 73 11.63 10.52 0.00
N ASN A 74 10.66 9.72 -0.42
CA ASN A 74 10.66 9.03 -1.72
C ASN A 74 9.71 9.80 -2.63
N THR A 75 10.22 10.34 -3.74
CA THR A 75 9.42 11.07 -4.73
C THR A 75 9.17 10.23 -5.97
N ASN A 76 8.07 10.50 -6.68
CA ASN A 76 7.67 9.78 -7.89
C ASN A 76 7.55 8.25 -7.65
N VAL A 77 6.87 7.89 -6.57
CA VAL A 77 6.67 6.49 -6.20
C VAL A 77 5.56 5.91 -7.08
N ARG A 78 5.94 5.02 -7.98
CA ARG A 78 5.06 4.36 -8.96
C ARG A 78 5.07 2.87 -8.73
N VAL A 79 3.97 2.33 -8.22
CA VAL A 79 3.84 0.91 -7.90
C VAL A 79 3.22 0.19 -9.10
N PRO A 80 3.97 -0.66 -9.81
CA PRO A 80 3.38 -1.50 -10.84
C PRO A 80 2.45 -2.53 -10.18
N VAL A 81 1.24 -2.67 -10.72
CA VAL A 81 0.26 -3.65 -10.26
C VAL A 81 0.04 -4.73 -11.30
N ASN A 82 -0.18 -5.95 -10.85
CA ASN A 82 -0.35 -7.13 -11.71
C ASN A 82 -1.68 -7.09 -12.49
N SER A 83 -2.65 -6.30 -12.05
CA SER A 83 -3.94 -6.13 -12.69
C SER A 83 -4.45 -4.74 -12.39
N ALA A 84 -5.07 -4.11 -13.39
CA ALA A 84 -5.72 -2.82 -13.17
C ALA A 84 -6.81 -3.00 -12.11
N PRO A 85 -6.79 -2.22 -11.01
CA PRO A 85 -7.81 -2.33 -9.99
C PRO A 85 -9.18 -2.01 -10.58
N VAL A 86 -10.20 -2.74 -10.12
CA VAL A 86 -11.60 -2.58 -10.56
C VAL A 86 -12.43 -1.75 -9.57
N GLY A 87 -11.81 -1.30 -8.50
CA GLY A 87 -12.35 -0.45 -7.45
C GLY A 87 -11.19 0.12 -6.63
N ASP A 88 -11.53 0.69 -5.47
CA ASP A 88 -10.53 1.36 -4.63
C ASP A 88 -9.46 0.40 -4.13
N VAL A 89 -8.29 0.95 -3.84
CA VAL A 89 -7.15 0.20 -3.32
C VAL A 89 -6.62 0.86 -2.05
N VAL A 90 -5.82 0.11 -1.29
CA VAL A 90 -5.16 0.62 -0.10
C VAL A 90 -3.66 0.44 -0.25
N ALA A 91 -2.92 1.52 -0.11
CA ALA A 91 -1.47 1.49 -0.01
C ALA A 91 -1.08 1.45 1.47
N VAL A 92 -0.23 0.50 1.83
CA VAL A 92 0.28 0.28 3.18
C VAL A 92 1.80 0.39 3.14
N LEU A 93 2.35 1.31 3.90
CA LEU A 93 3.79 1.43 4.11
C LEU A 93 4.17 0.54 5.29
N THR A 94 5.06 -0.42 5.05
CA THR A 94 5.60 -1.30 6.07
C THR A 94 7.10 -1.14 6.18
N ALA A 95 7.63 -1.17 7.40
CA ALA A 95 9.06 -1.26 7.67
C ALA A 95 9.29 -2.09 8.94
N ASN A 96 10.34 -2.91 8.95
CA ASN A 96 10.67 -3.78 10.10
C ASN A 96 9.51 -4.68 10.58
N GLY A 97 8.54 -4.99 9.72
CA GLY A 97 7.35 -5.77 10.06
C GLY A 97 6.21 -4.98 10.72
N GLU A 98 6.33 -3.67 10.82
CA GLU A 98 5.31 -2.75 11.34
C GLU A 98 4.69 -1.91 10.22
N VAL A 99 3.40 -1.60 10.35
CA VAL A 99 2.72 -0.65 9.46
C VAL A 99 3.01 0.76 9.94
N LEU A 100 3.73 1.54 9.13
CA LEU A 100 4.08 2.92 9.44
C LEU A 100 3.00 3.90 9.02
N ALA A 101 2.34 3.64 7.89
CA ALA A 101 1.27 4.47 7.35
C ALA A 101 0.36 3.65 6.43
N GLU A 102 -0.88 4.08 6.29
CA GLU A 102 -1.83 3.53 5.32
C GLU A 102 -2.65 4.65 4.68
N THR A 103 -3.02 4.47 3.42
CA THR A 103 -3.94 5.38 2.74
C THR A 103 -4.84 4.63 1.77
N ARG A 104 -6.12 5.01 1.75
CA ARG A 104 -7.04 4.62 0.68
C ARG A 104 -6.74 5.45 -0.56
N ILE A 105 -6.93 4.82 -1.70
CA ILE A 105 -6.75 5.40 -3.02
C ILE A 105 -8.00 5.06 -3.81
N ASP A 106 -8.80 6.09 -4.07
CA ASP A 106 -10.00 5.94 -4.89
C ASP A 106 -9.58 5.90 -6.37
N ILE A 107 -10.08 4.89 -7.09
CA ILE A 107 -9.77 4.70 -8.52
C ILE A 107 -10.95 5.25 -9.32
N ASP A 108 -10.75 6.42 -9.94
CA ASP A 108 -11.78 7.06 -10.76
C ASP A 108 -11.79 6.44 -12.16
N ARG A 109 -12.86 5.70 -12.47
CA ARG A 109 -13.10 5.16 -13.82
C ARG A 109 -13.99 6.13 -14.57
N ASN A 110 -13.41 6.96 -15.43
CA ASN A 110 -14.15 7.85 -16.31
C ASN A 110 -14.70 7.13 -17.55
#